data_AF-A0A5E6P700-F1
#
_entry.id   AF-A0A5E6P700-F1
#
_cell.length_a   1.000
_cell.length_b   1.000
_cell.length_c   1.000
_cell.angle_alpha   90.00
_cell.angle_beta   90.00
_cell.angle_gamma   90.00
#
_symmetry.space_group_name_H-M   'P 1'
#
loop_
_entity.id
_entity.type
_entity.pdbx_description
1 polymer ?
#
loop_
_entity_poly.entity_id
_entity_poly.type
_entity_poly.pdbx_seq_one_letter_code
_entity_poly.pdbx_strand_id
1 'polypeptide(L)'
;MDTNKMRDISREQFEVWARDENKWLIDRDSFGNYIYGFVRDSWNSWQASREAVVVELPKFDEYPSSMEHDMRESLRSAIEAQSLKVAP
;
A
#
# COMPACT_ATOMS: atom_id res chain seq x y z
N MET A 1 10.97 -1.76 7.55
CA MET A 1 10.34 -2.83 6.74
C MET A 1 10.95 -2.81 5.34
N ASP A 2 11.19 -3.96 4.70
CA ASP A 2 11.80 -4.01 3.37
C ASP A 2 10.86 -3.34 2.34
N THR A 3 11.33 -2.29 1.68
CA THR A 3 10.55 -1.53 0.69
C THR A 3 10.21 -2.37 -0.54
N ASN A 4 10.92 -3.47 -0.79
CA ASN A 4 10.53 -4.46 -1.80
C ASN A 4 9.25 -5.20 -1.36
N LYS A 5 9.15 -5.59 -0.08
CA LYS A 5 8.00 -6.32 0.46
C LYS A 5 6.71 -5.51 0.48
N MET A 6 6.78 -4.20 0.75
CA MET A 6 5.60 -3.31 0.61
C MET A 6 5.14 -3.18 -0.84
N ARG A 7 6.10 -3.05 -1.78
CA ARG A 7 5.81 -2.99 -3.22
C ARG A 7 5.11 -4.26 -3.71
N ASP A 8 5.47 -5.42 -3.15
CA ASP A 8 4.83 -6.69 -3.49
C ASP A 8 3.38 -6.76 -2.99
N ILE A 9 3.09 -6.35 -1.75
CA ILE A 9 1.72 -6.34 -1.21
C ILE A 9 0.82 -5.37 -2.01
N SER A 10 1.30 -4.16 -2.30
CA SER A 10 0.55 -3.18 -3.10
C SER A 10 0.15 -3.73 -4.46
N ARG A 11 1.09 -4.46 -5.08
CA ARG A 11 0.89 -5.09 -6.39
C ARG A 11 -0.11 -6.22 -6.31
N GLU A 12 -0.01 -7.10 -5.31
CA GLU A 12 -0.97 -8.17 -5.10
C GLU A 12 -2.40 -7.64 -4.95
N GLN A 13 -2.59 -6.57 -4.17
CA GLN A 13 -3.90 -5.92 -4.01
C GLN A 13 -4.46 -5.39 -5.34
N PHE A 14 -3.62 -4.74 -6.15
CA PHE A 14 -4.02 -4.29 -7.48
C PHE A 14 -4.38 -5.46 -8.40
N GLU A 15 -3.58 -6.53 -8.41
CA GLU A 15 -3.79 -7.68 -9.28
C GLU A 15 -5.06 -8.45 -8.94
N VAL A 16 -5.42 -8.54 -7.65
CA VAL A 16 -6.71 -9.07 -7.20
C VAL A 16 -7.86 -8.22 -7.73
N TRP A 17 -7.81 -6.90 -7.55
CA TRP A 17 -8.85 -6.00 -8.06
C TRP A 17 -9.00 -6.08 -9.60
N ALA A 18 -7.88 -6.07 -10.33
CA ALA A 18 -7.88 -6.14 -11.78
C ALA A 18 -8.41 -7.48 -12.30
N ARG A 19 -8.02 -8.60 -11.66
CA ARG A 19 -8.44 -9.94 -12.07
C ARG A 19 -9.86 -10.27 -11.64
N ASP A 20 -10.23 -9.98 -10.40
CA ASP A 20 -11.45 -10.52 -9.80
C ASP A 20 -12.65 -9.60 -10.02
N GLU A 21 -12.47 -8.29 -9.93
CA GLU A 21 -13.57 -7.33 -10.16
C GLU A 21 -13.71 -7.00 -11.65
N ASN A 22 -12.59 -6.83 -12.35
CA ASN A 22 -12.59 -6.33 -13.73
C ASN A 22 -12.34 -7.42 -14.78
N LYS A 23 -11.94 -8.64 -14.39
CA LYS A 23 -11.65 -9.78 -15.28
C LYS A 23 -10.59 -9.47 -16.34
N TRP A 24 -9.62 -8.61 -15.99
CA TRP A 24 -8.56 -8.20 -16.90
C TRP A 24 -7.47 -9.26 -17.03
N LEU A 25 -6.88 -9.36 -18.22
CA LEU A 25 -5.61 -10.03 -18.43
C LEU A 25 -4.50 -9.12 -17.89
N ILE A 26 -3.66 -9.66 -17.00
CA ILE A 26 -2.62 -8.90 -16.28
C ILE A 26 -1.22 -9.49 -16.54
N ASP A 27 -1.03 -10.06 -17.72
CA ASP A 27 0.25 -10.64 -18.14
C ASP A 27 1.38 -9.60 -18.08
N ARG A 28 2.57 -10.09 -17.71
CA ARG A 28 3.79 -9.27 -17.58
C ARG A 28 4.86 -9.72 -18.55
N ASP A 29 5.65 -8.76 -19.02
CA ASP A 29 6.83 -9.03 -19.83
C ASP A 29 8.00 -9.57 -18.98
N SER A 30 9.12 -9.90 -19.62
CA SER A 30 10.33 -10.38 -18.93
C SER A 30 10.98 -9.34 -18.02
N PHE A 31 10.57 -8.07 -18.10
CA PHE A 31 11.04 -6.98 -17.24
C PHE A 31 10.07 -6.72 -16.07
N GLY A 32 8.95 -7.46 -15.99
CA GLY A 32 7.95 -7.34 -14.93
C GLY A 32 6.91 -6.23 -15.15
N ASN A 33 6.85 -5.62 -16.35
CA ASN A 33 5.84 -4.61 -16.69
C ASN A 33 4.57 -5.27 -17.21
N TYR A 34 3.41 -4.69 -16.91
CA TYR A 34 2.15 -5.13 -17.52
C TYR A 34 2.17 -4.88 -19.04
N ILE A 35 1.83 -5.91 -19.80
CA ILE A 35 1.86 -5.91 -21.27
C ILE A 35 0.76 -5.00 -21.83
N TYR A 36 -0.41 -5.00 -21.19
CA TYR A 36 -1.56 -4.23 -21.63
C TYR A 36 -1.50 -2.80 -21.10
N GLY A 37 -1.58 -1.83 -22.01
CA GLY A 37 -1.47 -0.40 -21.69
C GLY A 37 -2.45 0.07 -20.61
N PHE A 38 -3.72 -0.33 -20.71
CA PHE A 38 -4.74 0.07 -19.72
C PHE A 38 -4.46 -0.50 -18.32
N VAL A 39 -3.87 -1.70 -18.21
CA VAL A 39 -3.47 -2.29 -16.92
C VAL A 39 -2.29 -1.51 -16.35
N ARG A 40 -1.31 -1.17 -17.18
CA ARG A 40 -0.16 -0.36 -16.78
C ARG A 40 -0.58 1.04 -16.30
N ASP A 41 -1.47 1.71 -17.02
CA ASP A 41 -1.95 3.05 -16.66
C ASP A 41 -2.78 3.01 -15.37
N SER A 42 -3.58 1.95 -15.19
CA SER A 42 -4.32 1.71 -13.95
C SER A 42 -3.39 1.42 -12.78
N TRP A 43 -2.33 0.64 -12.99
CA TRP A 43 -1.31 0.38 -11.98
C TRP A 43 -0.58 1.66 -11.55
N ASN A 44 -0.18 2.51 -12.50
CA ASN A 44 0.44 3.79 -12.20
C ASN A 44 -0.51 4.70 -11.39
N SER A 45 -1.79 4.73 -11.76
CA SER A 45 -2.82 5.49 -11.04
C SER A 45 -3.07 4.94 -9.63
N TRP A 46 -3.03 3.61 -9.46
CA TRP A 46 -3.15 2.94 -8.16
C TRP A 46 -1.99 3.27 -7.22
N GLN A 47 -0.75 3.29 -7.74
CA GLN A 47 0.41 3.71 -6.95
C GLN A 47 0.28 5.17 -6.53
N ALA A 48 -0.09 6.05 -7.46
CA ALA A 48 -0.25 7.48 -7.19
C ALA A 48 -1.35 7.76 -6.15
N SER A 49 -2.48 7.05 -6.22
CA SER A 49 -3.58 7.26 -5.27
C SER A 49 -3.19 6.90 -3.83
N ARG A 50 -2.40 5.84 -3.64
CA ARG A 50 -1.90 5.42 -2.32
C ARG A 50 -0.78 6.32 -1.81
N GLU A 51 0.08 6.82 -2.70
CA GLU A 51 1.12 7.78 -2.33
C GLU A 51 0.57 9.16 -1.93
N ALA A 52 -0.60 9.53 -2.43
CA ALA A 52 -1.29 10.78 -2.12
C ALA A 52 -2.02 10.74 -0.76
N VAL A 53 -2.37 9.56 -0.26
CA VAL A 53 -3.06 9.39 1.03
C VAL A 53 -2.05 9.36 2.17
N VAL A 54 -2.20 10.31 3.09
CA VAL A 54 -1.42 10.38 4.34
C VAL A 54 -2.38 10.20 5.51
N VAL A 55 -2.11 9.21 6.36
CA VAL A 55 -2.92 8.89 7.54
C VAL A 55 -2.35 9.59 8.76
N GLU A 56 -3.18 10.35 9.46
CA GLU A 56 -2.85 10.90 10.77
C GLU A 56 -3.13 9.85 11.85
N LEU A 57 -2.14 9.58 12.72
CA LEU A 57 -2.38 8.73 13.88
C LEU A 57 -3.15 9.49 14.94
N PRO A 58 -4.06 8.82 15.67
CA PRO A 58 -4.73 9.44 16.81
C PRO A 58 -3.70 9.80 17.90
N LYS A 59 -4.09 10.72 18.78
CA LYS A 59 -3.36 10.97 20.02
C LYS A 59 -3.61 9.83 21.00
N PHE A 60 -2.62 9.54 21.84
CA PHE A 60 -2.69 8.48 22.85
C PHE A 60 -2.69 9.06 24.27
N ASP A 61 -3.22 10.27 24.44
CA ASP A 61 -3.16 11.04 25.70
C ASP A 61 -3.79 10.30 26.91
N GLU A 62 -4.65 9.31 26.66
CA GLU A 62 -5.29 8.47 27.69
C GLU A 62 -4.47 7.25 28.12
N TYR A 63 -3.33 6.98 27.47
CA TYR A 63 -2.47 5.82 27.74
C TYR A 63 -1.18 6.23 28.46
N PRO A 64 -0.62 5.36 29.31
CA PRO A 64 0.73 5.57 29.84
C PRO A 64 1.75 5.74 28.71
N SER A 65 2.72 6.64 28.88
CA SER A 65 3.77 6.87 27.86
C SER A 65 4.56 5.60 27.50
N SER A 66 4.63 4.63 28.42
CA SER A 66 5.24 3.32 28.17
C SER A 66 4.49 2.46 27.15
N MET A 67 3.18 2.70 26.95
CA MET A 67 2.36 2.02 25.94
C MET A 67 2.18 2.84 24.67
N GLU A 68 2.17 4.18 24.79
CA GLU A 68 1.98 5.07 23.63
C GLU A 68 2.96 4.77 22.50
N HIS A 69 4.25 4.61 22.82
CA HIS A 69 5.27 4.36 21.81
C HIS A 69 4.99 3.08 21.02
N ASP A 70 4.77 1.97 21.73
CA ASP A 70 4.52 0.66 21.12
C ASP A 70 3.22 0.66 20.29
N MET A 71 2.18 1.32 20.79
CA MET A 71 0.90 1.46 20.08
C MET A 71 1.05 2.29 18.80
N ARG A 72 1.75 3.42 18.88
CA ARG A 72 2.01 4.31 17.75
C ARG A 72 2.80 3.60 16.66
N GLU A 73 3.87 2.91 17.02
CA GLU A 73 4.71 2.16 16.07
C GLU A 73 3.99 0.94 15.48
N SER A 74 3.16 0.26 16.28
CA SER A 74 2.33 -0.84 15.79
C SER A 74 1.31 -0.37 14.75
N LEU A 75 0.62 0.75 15.02
CA LEU A 75 -0.33 1.35 14.08
C LEU A 75 0.37 1.86 12.82
N ARG A 76 1.51 2.55 12.97
CA ARG A 76 2.32 3.00 11.83
C ARG A 76 2.70 1.83 10.93
N SER A 77 3.25 0.77 11.52
CA SER A 77 3.67 -0.44 10.80
C SER A 77 2.51 -1.11 10.06
N ALA A 78 1.33 -1.18 10.68
CA ALA A 78 0.14 -1.78 10.06
C ALA A 78 -0.37 -0.97 8.86
N ILE A 79 -0.34 0.37 8.95
CA ILE A 79 -0.76 1.26 7.85
C ILE A 79 0.25 1.21 6.70
N GLU A 80 1.55 1.26 7.00
CA GLU A 80 2.61 1.17 6.00
C GLU A 80 2.61 -0.19 5.29
N ALA A 81 2.26 -1.28 5.99
CA ALA A 81 2.08 -2.60 5.38
C ALA A 81 0.97 -2.62 4.32
N GLN A 82 0.02 -1.68 4.37
CA GLN A 82 -1.02 -1.48 3.35
C GLN A 82 -0.58 -0.48 2.27
N SER A 83 0.71 -0.13 2.21
CA SER A 83 1.28 0.84 1.26
C SER A 83 0.69 2.25 1.38
N LEU A 84 0.22 2.63 2.56
CA LEU A 84 -0.24 3.99 2.86
C LEU A 84 0.84 4.72 3.67
N LYS A 85 0.92 6.05 3.50
CA LYS A 85 1.85 6.88 4.27
C LYS A 85 1.20 7.29 5.59
N VAL A 86 2.01 7.41 6.63
CA VAL A 86 1.59 7.96 7.93
C VAL A 86 2.23 9.33 8.09
N ALA A 87 1.48 10.30 8.62
CA ALA A 87 2.02 11.62 8.95
C ALA A 87 3.22 11.50 9.92
N PRO A 88 4.14 12.48 9.92
CA PRO A 88 5.25 12.52 10.87
C PRO A 88 4.79 12.40 12.32
#